data_AF-A0A1R3G5H4-F1
#
_entry.id   AF-A0A1R3G5H4-F1
#
_cell.length_a   1.000
_cell.length_b   1.000
_cell.length_c   1.000
_cell.angle_alpha   90.00
_cell.angle_beta   90.00
_cell.angle_gamma   90.00
#
_symmetry.space_group_name_H-M   'P 1'
#
loop_
_entity.id
_entity.type
_entity.pdbx_description
1 polymer ?
#
loop_
_entity_poly.entity_id
_entity_poly.type
_entity_poly.pdbx_seq_one_letter_code
_entity_poly.pdbx_strand_id
1 'polypeptide(L)'
;LWRTVLLTPFKLVTVFLHEASHAIACKLTCGHLEGIQVHADEGGTTQTRGGIYWLILPAGYLGSSFWGMVLILASTNLLTARIAAGCFVAALLIVLCVAKNWTLRGLCIGVMNSLFSVYDIYDDLISRRVHSSDAEKFAEVCPCPCNGVGWGVIWGFISFLFLCGAMYLGLPRNP
;
A
#
# COMPACT_ATOMS: atom_id res chain seq x y z
N LEU A 1 20.04 5.83 1.79
CA LEU A 1 18.60 5.91 1.49
C LEU A 1 17.82 4.64 1.87
N TRP A 2 18.32 3.43 1.59
CA TRP A 2 17.55 2.19 1.79
C TRP A 2 17.16 1.85 3.25
N ARG A 3 17.70 2.49 4.29
CA ARG A 3 17.34 2.21 5.70
C ARG A 3 16.38 3.24 6.32
N THR A 4 15.78 4.13 5.52
CA THR A 4 14.92 5.18 6.05
C THR A 4 13.52 4.65 6.38
N VAL A 5 13.03 4.99 7.57
CA VAL A 5 11.67 4.68 8.07
C VAL A 5 10.57 5.12 7.09
N LEU A 6 10.84 6.18 6.32
CA LEU A 6 9.95 6.69 5.28
C LEU A 6 9.61 5.65 4.18
N LEU A 7 10.56 4.75 3.88
CA LEU A 7 10.41 3.74 2.82
C LEU A 7 9.90 2.40 3.34
N THR A 8 9.87 2.19 4.66
CA THR A 8 9.38 0.97 5.30
C THR A 8 7.98 0.55 4.84
N PRO A 9 6.95 1.43 4.74
CA PRO A 9 5.63 1.01 4.25
C PRO A 9 5.69 0.50 2.81
N PHE A 10 6.45 1.15 1.94
CA PHE A 10 6.61 0.73 0.54
C PHE A 10 7.30 -0.63 0.43
N LYS A 11 8.37 -0.83 1.21
CA LYS A 11 9.08 -2.10 1.23
C LYS A 11 8.21 -3.25 1.73
N LEU A 12 7.44 -3.05 2.79
CA LEU A 12 6.54 -4.09 3.31
C LEU A 12 5.47 -4.47 2.29
N VAL A 13 4.96 -3.51 1.50
CA VAL A 13 4.06 -3.80 0.37
C VAL A 13 4.79 -4.60 -0.71
N THR A 14 6.03 -4.25 -1.05
CA THR A 14 6.82 -5.02 -2.03
C THR A 14 7.07 -6.45 -1.58
N VAL A 15 7.43 -6.65 -0.30
CA VAL A 15 7.61 -7.97 0.31
C VAL A 15 6.29 -8.74 0.31
N PHE A 16 5.19 -8.09 0.65
CA PHE A 16 3.86 -8.71 0.53
C PHE A 16 3.57 -9.18 -0.90
N LEU A 17 3.82 -8.36 -1.92
CA LEU A 17 3.62 -8.73 -3.33
C LEU A 17 4.59 -9.84 -3.78
N HIS A 18 5.80 -9.88 -3.23
CA HIS A 18 6.78 -10.95 -3.45
C HIS A 18 6.23 -12.29 -2.95
N GLU A 19 5.83 -12.35 -1.67
CA GLU A 19 5.27 -13.55 -1.05
C GLU A 19 3.94 -13.97 -1.68
N ALA A 20 3.09 -13.01 -2.04
CA ALA A 20 1.85 -13.26 -2.78
C ALA A 20 2.13 -13.93 -4.13
N SER A 21 3.23 -13.59 -4.80
CA SER A 21 3.58 -14.15 -6.10
C SER A 21 4.05 -15.61 -5.98
N HIS A 22 4.79 -15.97 -4.93
CA HIS A 22 5.05 -17.38 -4.58
C HIS A 22 3.74 -18.15 -4.36
N ALA A 23 2.81 -17.56 -3.60
CA ALA A 23 1.54 -18.20 -3.29
C ALA A 23 0.65 -18.40 -4.53
N ILE A 24 0.61 -17.42 -5.44
CA ILE A 24 -0.13 -17.51 -6.70
C ILE A 24 0.50 -18.60 -7.58
N ALA A 25 1.82 -18.62 -7.74
CA ALA A 25 2.51 -19.64 -8.52
C ALA A 25 2.30 -21.06 -7.95
N CYS A 26 2.27 -21.19 -6.62
CA CYS A 26 1.94 -22.43 -5.95
C CYS A 26 0.54 -22.92 -6.33
N LYS A 27 -0.48 -22.04 -6.23
CA LYS A 27 -1.85 -22.40 -6.62
C LYS A 27 -1.98 -22.73 -8.11
N LEU A 28 -1.32 -21.99 -8.99
CA LEU A 28 -1.35 -22.24 -10.44
C LEU A 28 -0.66 -23.56 -10.82
N THR A 29 0.33 -24.00 -10.05
CA THR A 29 1.01 -25.28 -10.24
C THR A 29 0.36 -26.43 -9.46
N CYS A 30 -0.90 -26.25 -9.03
CA CYS A 30 -1.69 -27.21 -8.25
C CYS A 30 -1.08 -27.57 -6.88
N GLY A 31 -0.21 -26.72 -6.34
CA GLY A 31 0.29 -26.81 -4.98
C GLY A 31 -0.72 -26.29 -3.95
N HIS A 32 -0.48 -26.65 -2.69
CA HIS A 32 -1.27 -26.22 -1.55
C HIS A 32 -0.53 -25.12 -0.78
N LEU A 33 -1.20 -23.99 -0.55
CA LEU A 33 -0.66 -22.88 0.23
C LEU A 33 -1.07 -23.06 1.70
N GLU A 34 -0.10 -23.21 2.60
CA GLU A 34 -0.36 -23.33 4.04
C GLU A 34 -0.48 -21.96 4.71
N GLY A 35 0.27 -20.97 4.25
CA GLY A 35 0.17 -19.60 4.76
C GLY A 35 1.22 -18.66 4.20
N ILE A 36 0.97 -17.37 4.36
CA ILE A 36 1.89 -16.28 4.05
C ILE A 36 2.09 -15.47 5.33
N GLN A 37 3.34 -15.16 5.65
CA GLN A 37 3.70 -14.26 6.75
C GLN A 37 4.62 -13.16 6.22
N VAL A 38 4.29 -11.92 6.58
CA VAL A 38 5.15 -10.76 6.35
C VAL A 38 5.64 -10.31 7.72
N HIS A 39 6.96 -10.18 7.84
CA HIS A 39 7.63 -9.80 9.05
C HIS A 39 7.99 -8.31 9.01
N ALA A 40 8.13 -7.73 10.21
CA ALA A 40 8.39 -6.31 10.38
C ALA A 40 9.81 -5.88 9.96
N ASP A 41 10.73 -6.85 9.90
CA ASP A 41 12.13 -6.72 9.51
C ASP A 41 12.34 -6.72 7.98
N GLU A 42 11.28 -6.43 7.22
CA GLU A 42 11.27 -6.46 5.75
C GLU A 42 11.43 -7.89 5.17
N GLY A 43 11.28 -8.93 6.00
CA GLY A 43 11.27 -10.33 5.60
C GLY A 43 9.86 -10.85 5.28
N GLY A 44 9.80 -11.93 4.49
CA GLY A 44 8.57 -12.64 4.15
C GLY A 44 8.80 -14.14 4.14
N THR A 45 7.78 -14.91 4.50
CA THR A 45 7.80 -16.37 4.39
C THR A 45 6.48 -16.90 3.83
N THR A 46 6.56 -17.63 2.73
CA THR A 46 5.44 -18.35 2.13
C THR A 46 5.63 -19.85 2.31
N GLN A 47 4.69 -20.48 3.03
CA GLN A 47 4.70 -21.91 3.27
C GLN A 47 3.84 -22.62 2.22
N THR A 48 4.48 -23.43 1.39
CA THR A 48 3.85 -24.15 0.28
C THR A 48 4.09 -25.65 0.39
N ARG A 49 3.08 -26.45 0.04
CA ARG A 49 3.14 -27.90 -0.06
C ARG A 49 2.84 -28.35 -1.48
N GLY A 50 3.79 -29.05 -2.11
CA GLY A 50 3.64 -29.50 -3.48
C GLY A 50 3.70 -28.36 -4.50
N GLY A 51 3.31 -28.63 -5.74
CA GLY A 51 3.49 -27.73 -6.88
C GLY A 51 4.89 -27.83 -7.48
N ILE A 52 5.15 -26.99 -8.50
CA ILE A 52 6.42 -27.00 -9.25
C ILE A 52 7.34 -25.93 -8.66
N TYR A 53 8.23 -26.32 -7.76
CA TYR A 53 9.17 -25.41 -7.10
C TYR A 53 10.02 -24.58 -8.06
N TRP A 54 10.36 -25.15 -9.22
CA TRP A 54 11.08 -24.45 -10.28
C TRP A 54 10.35 -23.21 -10.82
N LEU A 55 9.02 -23.16 -10.71
CA LEU A 55 8.21 -21.99 -11.06
C LEU A 55 7.87 -21.15 -9.83
N ILE A 56 7.65 -21.78 -8.67
CA ILE A 56 7.28 -21.10 -7.43
C ILE A 56 8.43 -20.21 -6.94
N LEU A 57 9.66 -20.71 -6.88
CA LEU A 57 10.82 -19.98 -6.34
C LEU A 57 11.19 -18.70 -7.12
N PRO A 58 11.25 -18.68 -8.47
CA PRO A 58 11.50 -17.43 -9.18
C PRO A 58 10.30 -16.47 -9.18
N ALA A 59 9.08 -16.97 -8.91
CA ALA A 59 7.86 -16.15 -8.97
C ALA A 59 7.87 -14.98 -8.00
N GLY A 60 8.60 -15.05 -6.87
CA GLY A 60 8.74 -13.91 -5.95
C GLY A 60 9.36 -12.70 -6.64
N TYR A 61 10.60 -12.83 -7.13
CA TYR A 61 11.33 -11.73 -7.76
C TYR A 61 10.70 -11.28 -9.09
N LEU A 62 10.29 -12.24 -9.93
CA LEU A 62 9.62 -11.93 -11.19
C LEU A 62 8.26 -11.27 -10.95
N GLY A 63 7.52 -11.73 -9.95
CA GLY A 63 6.23 -11.20 -9.55
C GLY A 63 6.33 -9.76 -9.06
N SER A 64 7.28 -9.44 -8.18
CA SER A 64 7.49 -8.06 -7.72
C SER A 64 7.72 -7.08 -8.89
N SER A 65 8.49 -7.50 -9.89
CA SER A 65 8.74 -6.70 -11.11
C SER A 65 7.49 -6.59 -11.97
N PHE A 66 6.75 -7.69 -12.14
CA PHE A 66 5.50 -7.74 -12.89
C PHE A 66 4.43 -6.80 -12.29
N TRP A 67 4.21 -6.84 -10.98
CA TRP A 67 3.26 -5.95 -10.31
C TRP A 67 3.66 -4.48 -10.44
N GLY A 68 4.95 -4.17 -10.35
CA GLY A 68 5.47 -2.83 -10.62
C GLY A 68 5.13 -2.35 -12.03
N MET A 69 5.35 -3.19 -13.05
CA MET A 69 4.97 -2.89 -14.44
C MET A 69 3.46 -2.67 -14.58
N VAL A 70 2.62 -3.53 -14.00
CA VAL A 70 1.15 -3.40 -14.07
C VAL A 70 0.69 -2.08 -13.45
N LEU A 71 1.24 -1.69 -12.30
CA LEU A 71 0.88 -0.42 -11.65
C LEU A 71 1.32 0.80 -12.47
N ILE A 72 2.51 0.75 -13.08
CA ILE A 72 2.99 1.82 -13.96
C ILE A 72 2.08 1.93 -15.20
N LEU A 73 1.76 0.82 -15.85
CA LEU A 73 0.87 0.82 -17.02
C LEU A 73 -0.54 1.29 -16.64
N ALA A 74 -1.07 0.87 -15.49
CA ALA A 74 -2.38 1.31 -15.00
C ALA A 74 -2.43 2.82 -14.75
N SER A 75 -1.32 3.44 -14.35
CA SER A 75 -1.23 4.88 -14.10
C SER A 75 -1.30 5.76 -15.35
N THR A 76 -1.19 5.19 -16.55
CA THR A 76 -1.16 5.96 -17.81
C THR A 76 -2.47 6.68 -18.13
N ASN A 77 -3.61 6.14 -17.69
CA ASN A 77 -4.91 6.75 -17.87
C ASN A 77 -5.63 6.88 -16.52
N LEU A 78 -6.37 7.98 -16.36
CA LEU A 78 -7.07 8.28 -15.10
C LEU A 78 -8.12 7.21 -14.75
N LEU A 79 -8.81 6.66 -15.76
CA LEU A 79 -9.79 5.59 -15.59
C LEU A 79 -9.14 4.29 -15.11
N THR A 80 -8.07 3.84 -15.78
CA THR A 80 -7.36 2.62 -15.39
C THR A 80 -6.68 2.77 -14.04
N ALA A 81 -6.18 3.96 -13.70
CA ALA A 81 -5.60 4.24 -12.40
C ALA A 81 -6.64 4.11 -11.28
N ARG A 82 -7.85 4.65 -11.49
CA ARG A 82 -8.97 4.53 -10.53
C ARG A 82 -9.43 3.08 -10.37
N ILE A 83 -9.57 2.34 -11.48
CA ILE A 83 -9.93 0.92 -11.44
C ILE A 83 -8.85 0.12 -10.71
N ALA A 84 -7.57 0.32 -11.05
CA ALA A 84 -6.46 -0.37 -10.41
C ALA A 84 -6.36 -0.06 -8.92
N ALA A 85 -6.57 1.20 -8.51
CA ALA A 85 -6.64 1.59 -7.10
C ALA A 85 -7.80 0.88 -6.38
N GLY A 86 -8.99 0.84 -6.99
CA GLY A 86 -10.15 0.11 -6.45
C GLY A 86 -9.89 -1.39 -6.29
N CYS A 87 -9.31 -2.04 -7.31
CA CYS A 87 -8.91 -3.45 -7.25
C CYS A 87 -7.85 -3.70 -6.18
N PHE A 88 -6.88 -2.79 -6.02
CA PHE A 88 -5.83 -2.90 -5.02
C PHE A 88 -6.40 -2.78 -3.60
N VAL A 89 -7.30 -1.82 -3.35
CA VAL A 89 -8.01 -1.70 -2.06
C VAL A 89 -8.86 -2.94 -1.78
N ALA A 90 -9.58 -3.47 -2.77
CA ALA A 90 -10.35 -4.70 -2.61
C ALA A 90 -9.44 -5.90 -2.27
N ALA A 91 -8.28 -6.02 -2.91
CA ALA A 91 -7.31 -7.06 -2.58
C ALA A 91 -6.78 -6.90 -1.14
N LEU A 92 -6.47 -5.68 -0.71
CA LEU A 92 -6.04 -5.41 0.68
C LEU A 92 -7.15 -5.74 1.69
N LEU A 93 -8.41 -5.49 1.37
CA LEU A 93 -9.57 -5.86 2.21
C LEU A 93 -9.71 -7.38 2.35
N ILE A 94 -9.58 -8.12 1.25
CA ILE A 94 -9.61 -9.59 1.30
C ILE A 94 -8.47 -10.11 2.17
N VAL A 95 -7.26 -9.56 1.99
CA VAL A 95 -6.10 -9.92 2.81
C VAL A 95 -6.35 -9.57 4.27
N LEU A 96 -6.95 -8.42 4.58
CA LEU A 96 -7.29 -8.04 5.95
C LEU A 96 -8.22 -9.06 6.63
N CYS A 97 -9.22 -9.56 5.91
CA CYS A 97 -10.15 -10.57 6.40
C CYS A 97 -9.49 -11.95 6.60
N VAL A 98 -8.54 -12.32 5.75
CA VAL A 98 -7.89 -13.65 5.77
C VAL A 98 -6.64 -13.69 6.64
N ALA A 99 -5.94 -12.55 6.79
CA ALA A 99 -4.69 -12.45 7.51
C ALA A 99 -4.90 -12.83 8.98
N LYS A 100 -4.08 -13.73 9.49
CA LYS A 100 -4.01 -14.07 10.92
C LYS A 100 -2.90 -13.31 11.65
N ASN A 101 -1.92 -12.76 10.92
CA ASN A 101 -0.79 -12.02 11.46
C ASN A 101 -1.17 -10.55 11.71
N TRP A 102 -0.94 -10.06 12.92
CA TRP A 102 -1.16 -8.67 13.32
C TRP A 102 -0.38 -7.66 12.47
N THR A 103 0.84 -7.98 12.05
CA THR A 103 1.69 -7.11 11.21
C THR A 103 1.07 -6.91 9.84
N LEU A 104 0.57 -7.98 9.23
CA LEU A 104 -0.08 -7.91 7.92
C LEU A 104 -1.41 -7.15 8.00
N ARG A 105 -2.20 -7.37 9.07
CA ARG A 105 -3.42 -6.59 9.32
C ARG A 105 -3.14 -5.11 9.51
N GLY A 106 -2.14 -4.77 10.34
CA GLY A 106 -1.71 -3.40 10.58
C GLY A 106 -1.24 -2.71 9.30
N LEU A 107 -0.45 -3.40 8.48
CA LEU A 107 -0.02 -2.93 7.16
C LEU A 107 -1.22 -2.63 6.25
N CYS A 108 -2.17 -3.56 6.12
CA CYS A 108 -3.36 -3.37 5.29
C CYS A 108 -4.20 -2.17 5.76
N ILE A 109 -4.46 -2.06 7.07
CA ILE A 109 -5.22 -0.94 7.64
C ILE A 109 -4.49 0.39 7.40
N GLY A 110 -3.18 0.43 7.64
CA GLY A 110 -2.37 1.63 7.41
C GLY A 110 -2.39 2.07 5.96
N VAL A 111 -2.10 1.16 5.03
CA VAL A 111 -2.09 1.45 3.58
C VAL A 111 -3.48 1.92 3.12
N MET A 112 -4.56 1.27 3.57
CA MET A 112 -5.92 1.69 3.24
C MET A 112 -6.24 3.09 3.77
N ASN A 113 -5.92 3.38 5.04
CA ASN A 113 -6.17 4.70 5.65
C ASN A 113 -5.46 5.82 4.87
N SER A 114 -4.20 5.59 4.48
CA SER A 114 -3.45 6.57 3.67
C SER A 114 -4.01 6.73 2.26
N LEU A 115 -4.45 5.65 1.61
CA LEU A 115 -5.11 5.73 0.31
C LEU A 115 -6.43 6.52 0.40
N PHE A 116 -7.21 6.33 1.47
CA PHE A 116 -8.43 7.10 1.73
C PHE A 116 -8.12 8.58 1.97
N SER A 117 -7.12 8.90 2.80
CA SER A 117 -6.73 10.30 3.04
C SER A 117 -6.28 11.00 1.74
N VAL A 118 -5.52 10.33 0.89
CA VAL A 118 -5.11 10.89 -0.42
C VAL A 118 -6.30 11.05 -1.36
N TYR A 119 -7.22 10.07 -1.39
CA TYR A 119 -8.42 10.15 -2.21
C TYR A 119 -9.35 11.29 -1.77
N ASP A 120 -9.52 11.49 -0.47
CA ASP A 120 -10.33 12.57 0.11
C ASP A 120 -9.79 13.95 -0.28
N ILE A 121 -8.47 14.15 -0.11
CA ILE A 121 -7.77 15.37 -0.55
C ILE A 121 -7.93 15.58 -2.07
N TYR A 122 -7.80 14.52 -2.88
CA TYR A 122 -7.99 14.60 -4.33
C TYR A 122 -9.42 14.98 -4.70
N ASP A 123 -10.40 14.35 -4.05
CA ASP A 123 -11.81 14.54 -4.41
C ASP A 123 -12.29 15.95 -4.02
N ASP A 124 -11.83 16.48 -2.88
CA ASP A 124 -12.17 17.81 -2.41
C ASP A 124 -11.47 18.94 -3.20
N LEU A 125 -10.19 18.77 -3.55
CA LEU A 125 -9.38 19.83 -4.16
C LEU A 125 -9.35 19.81 -5.69
N ILE A 126 -9.52 18.64 -6.31
CA ILE A 126 -9.33 18.47 -7.75
C ILE A 126 -10.62 18.07 -8.44
N SER A 127 -11.32 17.04 -7.93
CA SER A 127 -12.50 16.47 -8.58
C SER A 127 -13.74 17.36 -8.42
N ARG A 128 -14.04 17.80 -7.20
CA ARG A 128 -15.25 18.57 -6.89
C ARG A 128 -15.00 20.07 -6.72
N ARG A 129 -13.74 20.52 -6.56
CA ARG A 129 -13.33 21.90 -6.20
C ARG A 129 -14.44 22.62 -5.42
N VAL A 130 -14.73 22.10 -4.24
CA VAL A 130 -15.79 22.68 -3.42
C VAL A 130 -15.19 23.88 -2.71
N HIS A 131 -15.69 25.07 -3.05
CA HIS A 131 -15.24 26.33 -2.45
C HIS A 131 -15.42 26.42 -0.92
N SER A 132 -16.08 25.43 -0.31
CA SER A 132 -16.25 25.31 1.14
C SER A 132 -15.38 24.24 1.80
N SER A 133 -14.46 23.60 1.06
CA SER A 133 -13.57 22.58 1.63
C SER A 133 -12.71 23.18 2.74
N ASP A 134 -12.33 22.36 3.73
CA ASP A 134 -11.59 22.85 4.90
C ASP A 134 -10.24 23.45 4.51
N ALA A 135 -9.62 22.93 3.44
CA ALA A 135 -8.39 23.45 2.89
C ALA A 135 -8.56 24.83 2.21
N GLU A 136 -9.67 25.08 1.50
CA GLU A 136 -9.96 26.40 0.93
C GLU A 136 -10.35 27.41 2.01
N LYS A 137 -11.16 27.03 3.00
CA LYS A 137 -11.48 27.89 4.16
C LYS A 137 -10.23 28.25 4.96
N PHE A 138 -9.32 27.29 5.14
CA PHE A 138 -8.07 27.54 5.84
C PHE A 138 -7.14 28.48 5.04
N ALA A 139 -7.15 28.36 3.71
CA ALA A 139 -6.45 29.29 2.82
C ALA A 139 -6.98 30.73 2.93
N GLU A 140 -8.30 30.92 3.11
CA GLU A 140 -8.92 32.25 3.28
C GLU A 140 -8.57 32.90 4.62
N VAL A 141 -8.41 32.10 5.68
CA VAL A 141 -8.08 32.60 7.03
C VAL A 141 -6.57 32.82 7.20
N CYS A 142 -5.73 32.13 6.42
CA CYS A 142 -4.28 32.19 6.60
C CYS A 142 -3.65 33.41 5.89
N PRO A 143 -2.74 34.15 6.55
CA PRO A 143 -2.09 35.34 5.96
C PRO A 143 -1.04 35.03 4.87
N CYS A 144 -0.85 33.77 4.47
CA CYS A 144 0.07 33.37 3.41
C CYS A 144 -0.63 33.26 2.04
N PRO A 145 0.05 33.49 0.90
CA PRO A 145 -0.54 33.43 -0.44
C PRO A 145 -0.76 31.98 -0.93
N CYS A 146 -1.19 31.10 -0.04
CA CYS A 146 -1.31 29.67 -0.25
C CYS A 146 -2.74 29.33 -0.69
N ASN A 147 -2.94 28.89 -1.95
CA ASN A 147 -4.21 28.30 -2.40
C ASN A 147 -4.57 27.06 -1.54
N GLY A 148 -5.86 26.73 -1.36
CA GLY A 148 -6.32 25.48 -0.72
C GLY A 148 -5.62 24.21 -1.24
N VAL A 149 -5.21 24.17 -2.51
CA VAL A 149 -4.37 23.09 -3.06
C VAL A 149 -3.03 22.95 -2.30
N GLY A 150 -2.40 24.06 -1.93
CA GLY A 150 -1.14 24.07 -1.17
C GLY A 150 -1.30 23.51 0.25
N TRP A 151 -2.40 23.87 0.92
CA TRP A 151 -2.74 23.31 2.23
C TRP A 151 -3.07 21.81 2.16
N GLY A 152 -3.76 21.39 1.10
CA GLY A 152 -3.99 19.97 0.81
C GLY A 152 -2.70 19.15 0.69
N VAL A 153 -1.68 19.68 0.01
CA VAL A 153 -0.37 19.02 -0.11
C VAL A 153 0.30 18.90 1.26
N ILE A 154 0.26 19.96 2.08
CA ILE A 154 0.86 19.95 3.42
C ILE A 154 0.16 18.93 4.32
N TRP A 155 -1.17 18.92 4.34
CA TRP A 155 -1.93 17.97 5.16
C TRP A 155 -1.77 16.53 4.67
N GLY A 156 -1.68 16.31 3.35
CA GLY A 156 -1.33 15.00 2.79
C GLY A 156 0.04 14.50 3.27
N PHE A 157 1.04 15.39 3.33
CA PHE A 157 2.35 15.06 3.90
C PHE A 157 2.27 14.70 5.39
N ILE A 158 1.48 15.44 6.17
CA ILE A 158 1.29 15.17 7.60
C ILE A 158 0.60 13.80 7.81
N SER A 159 -0.46 13.50 7.05
CA SER A 159 -1.12 12.19 7.07
C SER A 159 -0.15 11.06 6.73
N PHE A 160 0.74 11.27 5.75
CA PHE A 160 1.75 10.29 5.38
C PHE A 160 2.81 10.08 6.49
N LEU A 161 3.19 11.14 7.21
CA LEU A 161 4.08 11.02 8.37
C LEU A 161 3.43 10.26 9.53
N PHE A 162 2.13 10.48 9.78
CA PHE A 162 1.39 9.71 10.78
C PHE A 162 1.30 8.22 10.42
N LEU A 163 1.10 7.89 9.13
CA LEU A 163 1.18 6.50 8.67
C LEU A 163 2.56 5.89 8.97
N CYS A 164 3.63 6.59 8.58
CA CYS A 164 4.99 6.11 8.83
C CYS A 164 5.28 5.93 10.32
N GLY A 165 4.81 6.86 11.16
CA GLY A 165 4.93 6.79 12.61
C GLY A 165 4.15 5.63 13.22
N ALA A 166 2.90 5.40 12.76
CA ALA A 166 2.07 4.28 13.22
C ALA A 166 2.68 2.93 12.84
N MET A 167 3.23 2.81 11.63
CA MET A 167 3.98 1.62 11.23
C MET A 167 5.24 1.45 12.10
N TYR A 168 6.03 2.51 12.29
CA TYR A 168 7.25 2.44 13.09
C TYR A 168 7.01 2.03 14.55
N LEU A 169 5.91 2.48 15.15
CA LEU A 169 5.54 2.16 16.54
C LEU A 169 4.79 0.82 16.67
N GLY A 170 3.99 0.45 15.68
CA GLY A 170 3.19 -0.78 15.67
C GLY A 170 3.95 -2.03 15.24
N LEU A 171 5.13 -1.88 14.62
CA LEU A 171 5.99 -3.00 14.25
C LEU A 171 6.69 -3.56 15.50
N PRO A 172 6.45 -4.83 15.88
CA PRO A 172 7.16 -5.45 16.99
C PRO A 172 8.65 -5.49 16.67
N ARG A 173 9.44 -4.75 17.44
CA ARG A 173 10.90 -4.83 17.40
C ARG A 173 11.27 -6.09 18.18
N ASN A 174 11.52 -7.19 17.48
CA ASN A 174 12.25 -8.28 18.11
C ASN A 174 13.65 -7.73 18.48
N PRO A 175 14.12 -7.96 19.72
CA PRO A 175 15.43 -7.50 20.17
C PRO A 175 16.58 -8.16 19.42
#